data_AF-A0A960XZI4-F1
#
_entry.id   AF-A0A960XZI4-F1
#
_cell.length_a   1.000
_cell.length_b   1.000
_cell.length_c   1.000
_cell.angle_alpha   90.00
_cell.angle_beta   90.00
_cell.angle_gamma   90.00
#
_symmetry.space_group_name_H-M   'P 1'
#
loop_
_entity.id
_entity.type
_entity.pdbx_description
1 polymer ?
#
loop_
_entity_poly.entity_id
_entity_poly.type
_entity_poly.pdbx_seq_one_letter_code
_entity_poly.pdbx_strand_id
1 'polypeptide(L)'
;MSQRTARRPSWDLFGSWAPPVNTPPGPDSWSIFDTLLTPLSSVHQRKIQSLNSLRKEWDAALDDMGGDPSQVRWDRFRPLRLRREEDWSDWLAFLLAESRTGSFAFNLFRLAGFAPDDYSNPVRVEREVTAMGFRGDIVAEWSTGFFSHIEVKIGDENLEKTRATGKALMALYGHRVREWTDFILLLEQQIPDWESLQQHSRANIRLISWNDLARALRADLLRASEPIVWRVWAYSFLGAVEMKLLGLRRDYALSELDLINTHIAILDTGDGNG
;
A
#
# COMPACT_ATOMS: atom_id res chain seq x y z
N MET A 1 -45.07 27.51 16.05
CA MET A 1 -44.14 26.47 15.54
C MET A 1 -43.10 26.22 16.61
N SER A 2 -43.24 25.14 17.37
CA SER A 2 -42.38 24.83 18.53
C SER A 2 -41.22 23.94 18.10
N GLN A 3 -39.98 24.42 18.32
CA GLN A 3 -38.75 23.68 18.02
C GLN A 3 -38.59 22.54 19.04
N ARG A 4 -38.54 21.29 18.56
CA ARG A 4 -38.14 20.12 19.34
C ARG A 4 -36.62 20.16 19.53
N THR A 5 -36.17 20.53 20.73
CA THR A 5 -34.79 20.28 21.18
C THR A 5 -34.59 18.78 21.41
N ALA A 6 -33.69 18.17 20.66
CA ALA A 6 -33.27 16.78 20.91
C ALA A 6 -32.65 16.66 22.30
N ARG A 7 -33.24 15.83 23.16
CA ARG A 7 -32.64 15.49 24.47
C ARG A 7 -31.33 14.76 24.21
N ARG A 8 -30.24 15.24 24.84
CA ARG A 8 -28.99 14.48 24.94
C ARG A 8 -29.29 13.12 25.57
N PRO A 9 -28.69 12.02 25.10
CA PRO A 9 -28.84 10.73 25.76
C PRO A 9 -28.33 10.88 27.19
N SER A 10 -29.22 10.76 28.18
CA SER A 10 -28.83 10.68 29.59
C SER A 10 -28.53 9.22 29.91
N TRP A 11 -27.45 9.03 30.67
CA TRP A 11 -27.01 7.74 31.18
C TRP A 11 -27.90 7.24 32.34
N ASP A 12 -29.13 7.74 32.45
CA ASP A 12 -30.09 7.42 33.52
C ASP A 12 -30.45 5.93 33.56
N LEU A 13 -30.20 5.20 32.47
CA LEU A 13 -30.36 3.74 32.39
C LEU A 13 -29.46 2.98 33.38
N PHE A 14 -28.36 3.60 33.83
CA PHE A 14 -27.46 3.05 34.85
C PHE A 14 -27.74 3.58 36.26
N GLY A 15 -28.70 4.52 36.42
CA GLY A 15 -29.05 5.09 37.73
C GLY A 15 -29.71 4.10 38.70
N SER A 16 -30.18 2.96 38.20
CA SER A 16 -30.78 1.88 39.00
C SER A 16 -29.78 0.82 39.45
N TRP A 17 -28.51 0.90 39.03
CA TRP A 17 -27.45 0.04 39.53
C TRP A 17 -27.08 0.52 40.93
N ALA A 18 -27.65 -0.12 41.95
CA ALA A 18 -27.23 0.11 43.32
C ALA A 18 -25.73 -0.18 43.42
N PRO A 19 -24.89 0.80 43.81
CA PRO A 19 -23.47 0.56 44.00
C PRO A 19 -23.32 -0.53 45.07
N PRO A 20 -22.37 -1.47 44.91
CA PRO A 20 -22.15 -2.52 45.89
C PRO A 20 -21.86 -1.89 47.26
N VAL A 21 -22.78 -2.15 48.20
CA VAL A 21 -22.71 -1.64 49.57
C VAL A 21 -21.41 -2.16 50.20
N ASN A 22 -20.55 -1.23 50.62
CA ASN A 22 -19.26 -1.45 51.29
C ASN A 22 -18.07 -1.91 50.44
N THR A 23 -17.91 -1.40 49.22
CA THR A 23 -16.55 -1.29 48.66
C THR A 23 -15.99 0.08 49.06
N PRO A 24 -14.81 0.16 49.73
CA PRO A 24 -14.08 1.42 49.81
C PRO A 24 -13.96 2.00 48.39
N PRO A 25 -14.00 3.32 48.18
CA PRO A 25 -13.60 3.87 46.89
C PRO A 25 -12.19 3.32 46.63
N GLY A 26 -12.07 2.37 45.71
CA GLY A 26 -10.76 1.91 45.27
C GLY A 26 -9.98 3.13 44.80
N PRO A 27 -8.64 3.16 44.94
CA PRO A 27 -7.83 4.26 44.43
C PRO A 27 -8.32 4.56 43.01
N ASP A 28 -8.73 5.82 42.75
CA ASP A 28 -9.41 6.26 41.54
C ASP A 28 -8.95 5.43 40.35
N SER A 29 -9.77 4.46 39.92
CA SER A 29 -9.31 3.36 39.07
C SER A 29 -8.82 3.81 37.69
N TRP A 30 -8.96 5.11 37.41
CA TRP A 30 -8.49 5.78 36.21
C TRP A 30 -7.06 6.33 36.32
N SER A 31 -6.50 6.47 37.52
CA SER A 31 -5.12 6.97 37.71
C SER A 31 -4.07 6.04 37.10
N ILE A 32 -4.41 4.77 36.87
CA ILE A 32 -3.57 3.82 36.13
C ILE A 32 -3.45 4.19 34.64
N PHE A 33 -4.48 4.82 34.06
CA PHE A 33 -4.39 5.32 32.69
C PHE A 33 -3.52 6.58 32.63
N ASP A 34 -3.56 7.43 33.65
CA ASP A 34 -2.68 8.60 33.74
C ASP A 34 -1.20 8.18 33.85
N THR A 35 -0.90 7.13 34.61
CA THR A 35 0.45 6.58 34.70
C THR A 35 0.91 5.89 33.41
N LEU A 36 0.00 5.33 32.62
CA LEU A 36 0.30 4.77 31.30
C LEU A 36 0.42 5.83 30.19
N LEU A 37 -0.24 6.98 30.34
CA LEU A 37 -0.25 8.04 29.34
C LEU A 37 1.13 8.64 29.11
N THR A 38 1.94 8.79 30.17
CA THR A 38 3.28 9.38 30.08
C THR A 38 4.26 8.48 29.30
N PRO A 39 4.40 7.17 29.61
CA PRO A 39 5.17 6.24 28.78
C PRO A 39 4.68 6.18 27.34
N LEU A 40 3.36 6.14 27.12
CA LEU A 40 2.78 6.06 25.78
C LEU A 40 3.10 7.31 24.94
N SER A 41 2.95 8.49 25.53
CA SER A 41 3.32 9.77 24.91
C SER A 41 4.81 9.82 24.58
N SER A 42 5.66 9.27 25.44
CA SER A 42 7.10 9.20 25.21
C SER A 42 7.45 8.26 24.04
N VAL A 43 6.76 7.12 23.91
CA VAL A 43 6.90 6.21 22.76
C VAL A 43 6.48 6.91 21.47
N HIS A 44 5.32 7.57 21.48
CA HIS A 44 4.82 8.32 20.34
C HIS A 44 5.77 9.42 19.90
N GLN A 45 6.28 10.22 20.84
CA GLN A 45 7.24 11.27 20.52
C GLN A 45 8.52 10.71 19.87
N ARG A 46 9.06 9.59 20.37
CA ARG A 46 10.22 8.94 19.74
C ARG A 46 9.90 8.47 18.32
N LYS A 47 8.74 7.87 18.10
CA LYS A 47 8.31 7.39 16.78
C LYS A 47 8.12 8.54 15.79
N ILE A 48 7.51 9.65 16.22
CA ILE A 48 7.40 10.86 15.42
C ILE A 48 8.78 11.44 15.09
N GLN A 49 9.71 11.46 16.05
CA GLN A 49 11.09 11.90 15.79
C GLN A 49 11.77 11.02 14.75
N SER A 50 11.69 9.69 14.87
CA SER A 50 12.24 8.76 13.87
C SER A 50 11.64 8.99 12.48
N LEU A 51 10.31 9.09 12.38
CA LEU A 51 9.63 9.35 11.10
C LEU A 51 10.08 10.68 10.48
N ASN A 52 10.20 11.74 11.29
CA ASN A 52 10.64 13.04 10.81
C ASN A 52 12.12 13.06 10.39
N SER A 53 12.98 12.28 11.03
CA SER A 53 14.37 12.13 10.60
C SER A 53 14.44 11.46 9.22
N LEU A 54 13.74 10.34 9.05
CA LEU A 54 13.66 9.66 7.75
C LEU A 54 13.13 10.58 6.65
N ARG A 55 12.07 11.35 6.93
CA ARG A 55 11.54 12.35 5.98
C ARG A 55 12.58 13.36 5.54
N LYS A 56 13.41 13.85 6.46
CA LYS A 56 14.50 14.78 6.13
C LYS A 56 15.58 14.14 5.27
N GLU A 57 15.89 12.87 5.52
CA GLU A 57 16.82 12.10 4.69
C GLU A 57 16.27 11.97 3.27
N TRP A 58 14.98 11.64 3.13
CA TRP A 58 14.30 11.57 1.84
C TRP A 58 14.17 12.92 1.14
N ASP A 59 13.86 13.99 1.88
CA ASP A 59 13.84 15.36 1.35
C ASP A 59 15.20 15.73 0.76
N ALA A 60 16.29 15.39 1.43
CA ALA A 60 17.64 15.64 0.94
C ALA A 60 18.02 14.73 -0.25
N ALA A 61 17.66 13.45 -0.18
CA ALA A 61 18.01 12.47 -1.22
C ALA A 61 17.31 12.73 -2.56
N LEU A 62 16.10 13.32 -2.53
CA LEU A 62 15.28 13.61 -3.71
C LEU A 62 15.14 15.11 -3.97
N ASP A 63 16.06 15.94 -3.45
CA ASP A 63 16.00 17.41 -3.61
C ASP A 63 15.95 17.84 -5.08
N ASP A 64 16.66 17.11 -5.96
CA ASP A 64 16.66 17.32 -7.42
C ASP A 64 15.27 17.12 -8.06
N MET A 65 14.40 16.36 -7.40
CA MET A 65 13.02 16.06 -7.81
C MET A 65 11.96 16.82 -6.99
N GLY A 66 12.38 17.64 -6.03
CA GLY A 66 11.48 18.44 -5.19
C GLY A 66 11.28 17.94 -3.75
N GLY A 67 12.13 17.03 -3.26
CA GLY A 67 12.11 16.51 -1.89
C GLY A 67 11.26 15.24 -1.72
N ASP A 68 10.89 14.86 -0.49
CA ASP A 68 10.10 13.64 -0.23
C ASP A 68 8.72 13.74 -0.90
N PRO A 69 8.34 12.78 -1.77
CA PRO A 69 7.06 12.82 -2.48
C PRO A 69 5.85 12.82 -1.54
N SER A 70 6.00 12.35 -0.29
CA SER A 70 4.94 12.39 0.71
C SER A 70 4.60 13.80 1.22
N GLN A 71 5.47 14.78 0.98
CA GLN A 71 5.30 16.17 1.41
C GLN A 71 4.50 17.01 0.40
N VAL A 72 4.39 16.53 -0.84
CA VAL A 72 3.66 17.20 -1.92
C VAL A 72 2.17 16.91 -1.79
N ARG A 73 1.32 17.91 -2.01
CA ARG A 73 -0.13 17.77 -1.88
C ARG A 73 -0.80 17.14 -3.11
N TRP A 74 -0.58 15.85 -3.31
CA TRP A 74 -1.18 15.07 -4.41
C TRP A 74 -2.71 15.06 -4.39
N ASP A 75 -3.32 15.27 -3.22
CA ASP A 75 -4.77 15.39 -3.07
C ASP A 75 -5.40 16.56 -3.84
N ARG A 76 -4.61 17.58 -4.17
CA ARG A 76 -5.05 18.75 -4.94
C ARG A 76 -4.73 18.65 -6.43
N PHE A 77 -3.92 17.67 -6.84
CA PHE A 77 -3.51 17.51 -8.22
C PHE A 77 -4.59 16.80 -9.04
N ARG A 78 -5.50 17.59 -9.62
CA ARG A 78 -6.68 17.12 -10.36
C ARG A 78 -6.44 16.11 -11.50
N PRO A 79 -5.31 16.11 -12.23
CA PRO A 79 -5.06 15.09 -13.24
C PRO A 79 -5.05 13.65 -12.69
N LEU A 80 -4.77 13.49 -11.40
CA LEU A 80 -4.91 12.22 -10.71
C LEU A 80 -6.39 11.95 -10.39
N ARG A 81 -7.06 11.13 -11.21
CA ARG A 81 -8.42 10.63 -10.93
C ARG A 81 -8.37 9.49 -9.91
N LEU A 82 -7.91 9.75 -8.68
CA LEU A 82 -7.63 8.74 -7.65
C LEU A 82 -8.85 7.99 -7.08
N ARG A 83 -10.01 8.06 -7.73
CA ARG A 83 -11.26 7.44 -7.29
C ARG A 83 -11.55 6.11 -7.98
N ARG A 84 -10.91 5.80 -9.11
CA ARG A 84 -11.16 4.55 -9.85
C ARG A 84 -9.94 3.65 -9.72
N GLU A 85 -10.18 2.36 -9.49
CA GLU A 85 -9.15 1.31 -9.44
C GLU A 85 -8.31 1.29 -10.73
N GLU A 86 -8.97 1.48 -11.86
CA GLU A 86 -8.39 1.60 -13.21
C GLU A 86 -7.27 2.63 -13.30
N ASP A 87 -7.39 3.77 -12.59
CA ASP A 87 -6.39 4.83 -12.64
C ASP A 87 -5.11 4.41 -11.90
N TRP A 88 -5.18 3.53 -10.91
CA TRP A 88 -4.00 3.00 -10.21
C TRP A 88 -3.27 1.94 -11.04
N SER A 89 -4.01 1.08 -11.74
CA SER A 89 -3.43 0.10 -12.67
C SER A 89 -2.79 0.78 -13.89
N ASP A 90 -3.33 1.92 -14.31
CA ASP A 90 -2.76 2.80 -15.34
C ASP A 90 -1.31 3.18 -15.06
N TRP A 91 -1.09 3.72 -13.87
CA TRP A 91 0.22 4.18 -13.44
C TRP A 91 1.20 3.03 -13.29
N LEU A 92 0.77 1.93 -12.66
CA LEU A 92 1.63 0.76 -12.52
C LEU A 92 2.00 0.19 -13.89
N ALA A 93 1.05 0.05 -14.82
CA ALA A 93 1.32 -0.44 -16.15
C ALA A 93 2.31 0.46 -16.91
N PHE A 94 2.15 1.79 -16.82
CA PHE A 94 3.10 2.73 -17.40
C PHE A 94 4.51 2.55 -16.82
N LEU A 95 4.65 2.46 -15.50
CA LEU A 95 5.96 2.27 -14.86
C LEU A 95 6.60 0.93 -15.22
N LEU A 96 5.82 -0.13 -15.36
CA LEU A 96 6.35 -1.40 -15.84
C LEU A 96 6.82 -1.26 -17.30
N ALA A 97 5.98 -0.70 -18.18
CA ALA A 97 6.27 -0.55 -19.61
C ALA A 97 7.52 0.29 -19.91
N GLU A 98 7.72 1.36 -19.13
CA GLU A 98 8.80 2.33 -19.36
C GLU A 98 10.09 2.01 -18.55
N SER A 99 10.08 0.96 -17.72
CA SER A 99 11.26 0.54 -16.97
C SER A 99 12.31 -0.08 -17.91
N ARG A 100 13.54 0.42 -17.81
CA ARG A 100 14.69 -0.07 -18.59
C ARG A 100 15.59 -0.99 -17.82
N THR A 101 15.57 -0.91 -16.50
CA THR A 101 16.50 -1.67 -15.64
C THR A 101 15.86 -2.93 -15.08
N GLY A 102 14.52 -2.99 -15.01
CA GLY A 102 13.80 -4.06 -14.34
C GLY A 102 13.98 -4.07 -12.81
N SER A 103 14.73 -3.12 -12.23
CA SER A 103 15.02 -3.09 -10.81
C SER A 103 13.76 -2.86 -9.97
N PHE A 104 12.89 -1.93 -10.39
CA PHE A 104 11.57 -1.73 -9.79
C PHE A 104 10.74 -3.03 -9.74
N ALA A 105 10.57 -3.69 -10.88
CA ALA A 105 9.78 -4.92 -11.00
C ALA A 105 10.39 -6.06 -10.18
N PHE A 106 11.72 -6.22 -10.18
CA PHE A 106 12.42 -7.20 -9.36
C PHE A 106 12.18 -6.96 -7.85
N ASN A 107 12.32 -5.71 -7.40
CA ASN A 107 12.08 -5.34 -5.99
C ASN A 107 10.61 -5.56 -5.58
N LEU A 108 9.68 -5.38 -6.52
CA LEU A 108 8.24 -5.52 -6.32
C LEU A 108 7.81 -6.99 -6.28
N PHE A 109 8.19 -7.79 -7.28
CA PHE A 109 7.72 -9.16 -7.46
C PHE A 109 8.50 -10.19 -6.65
N ARG A 110 9.79 -9.95 -6.38
CA ARG A 110 10.68 -10.78 -5.54
C ARG A 110 10.59 -12.28 -5.84
N LEU A 111 10.50 -12.64 -7.11
CA LEU A 111 10.45 -14.05 -7.51
C LEU A 111 11.82 -14.69 -7.35
N ALA A 112 11.86 -15.85 -6.69
CA ALA A 112 13.09 -16.59 -6.48
C ALA A 112 13.65 -17.08 -7.83
N GLY A 113 14.96 -16.90 -8.05
CA GLY A 113 15.63 -17.31 -9.28
C GLY A 113 15.55 -16.29 -10.43
N PHE A 114 14.89 -15.15 -10.22
CA PHE A 114 14.88 -14.02 -11.15
C PHE A 114 15.92 -12.98 -10.75
N ALA A 115 16.34 -12.16 -11.72
CA ALA A 115 17.23 -11.02 -11.57
C ALA A 115 16.58 -9.76 -12.18
N PRO A 116 17.08 -8.54 -11.89
CA PRO A 116 16.58 -7.31 -12.53
C PRO A 116 16.53 -7.39 -14.06
N ASP A 117 17.57 -7.96 -14.68
CA ASP A 117 17.64 -8.10 -16.13
C ASP A 117 16.48 -8.90 -16.74
N ASP A 118 15.91 -9.86 -16.00
CA ASP A 118 14.74 -10.62 -16.44
C ASP A 118 13.51 -9.73 -16.64
N TYR A 119 13.39 -8.67 -15.84
CA TYR A 119 12.30 -7.70 -15.92
C TYR A 119 12.65 -6.46 -16.76
N SER A 120 13.88 -6.37 -17.26
CA SER A 120 14.34 -5.21 -18.01
C SER A 120 13.69 -5.14 -19.39
N ASN A 121 13.34 -3.93 -19.83
CA ASN A 121 12.82 -3.63 -21.17
C ASN A 121 11.70 -4.60 -21.58
N PRO A 122 10.54 -4.58 -20.90
CA PRO A 122 9.44 -5.48 -21.24
C PRO A 122 9.08 -5.35 -22.71
N VAL A 123 8.79 -6.48 -23.35
CA VAL A 123 8.38 -6.53 -24.76
C VAL A 123 7.05 -5.80 -24.92
N ARG A 124 6.15 -5.99 -23.95
CA ARG A 124 4.81 -5.45 -24.00
C ARG A 124 4.17 -5.43 -22.62
N VAL A 125 3.45 -4.36 -22.31
CA VAL A 125 2.57 -4.29 -21.14
C VAL A 125 1.18 -3.91 -21.64
N GLU A 126 0.22 -4.80 -21.46
CA GLU A 126 -1.16 -4.64 -21.88
C GLU A 126 -2.04 -4.35 -20.67
N ARG A 127 -3.06 -3.53 -20.87
CA ARG A 127 -4.03 -3.15 -19.85
C ARG A 127 -5.43 -3.63 -20.20
N GLU A 128 -6.24 -3.87 -19.19
CA GLU A 128 -7.66 -4.25 -19.32
C GLU A 128 -7.87 -5.43 -20.30
N VAL A 129 -6.97 -6.41 -20.27
CA VAL A 129 -6.98 -7.54 -21.21
C VAL A 129 -8.20 -8.41 -20.94
N THR A 130 -9.00 -8.63 -21.99
CA THR A 130 -10.23 -9.42 -21.88
C THR A 130 -10.05 -10.81 -22.50
N ALA A 131 -10.39 -11.85 -21.73
CA ALA A 131 -10.36 -13.25 -22.16
C ALA A 131 -11.52 -14.03 -21.55
N MET A 132 -12.27 -14.78 -22.38
CA MET A 132 -13.36 -15.68 -21.94
C MET A 132 -14.38 -15.01 -21.00
N GLY A 133 -14.68 -13.73 -21.20
CA GLY A 133 -15.62 -12.96 -20.37
C GLY A 133 -15.03 -12.40 -19.07
N PHE A 134 -13.74 -12.64 -18.80
CA PHE A 134 -12.98 -12.01 -17.73
C PHE A 134 -12.14 -10.87 -18.27
N ARG A 135 -11.84 -9.89 -17.42
CA ARG A 135 -10.95 -8.76 -17.71
C ARG A 135 -9.92 -8.69 -16.60
N GLY A 136 -8.64 -8.76 -16.94
CA GLY A 136 -7.54 -8.53 -16.00
C GLY A 136 -6.94 -7.14 -16.17
N ASP A 137 -6.34 -6.63 -15.10
CA ASP A 137 -5.90 -5.23 -15.07
C ASP A 137 -4.63 -5.01 -15.89
N ILE A 138 -3.60 -5.85 -15.70
CA ILE A 138 -2.29 -5.72 -16.35
C ILE A 138 -1.75 -7.10 -16.74
N VAL A 139 -1.22 -7.21 -17.96
CA VAL A 139 -0.37 -8.34 -18.40
C VAL A 139 0.94 -7.80 -18.95
N ALA A 140 2.06 -8.20 -18.35
CA ALA A 140 3.40 -7.87 -18.79
C ALA A 140 4.09 -9.09 -19.44
N GLU A 141 4.59 -8.90 -20.66
CA GLU A 141 5.44 -9.82 -21.42
C GLU A 141 6.88 -9.34 -21.30
N TRP A 142 7.71 -10.13 -20.64
CA TRP A 142 9.10 -9.78 -20.36
C TRP A 142 10.05 -10.25 -21.47
N SER A 143 11.22 -9.61 -21.58
CA SER A 143 12.20 -9.88 -22.64
C SER A 143 12.70 -11.33 -22.65
N THR A 144 12.67 -12.01 -21.50
CA THR A 144 13.07 -13.42 -21.36
C THR A 144 11.93 -14.43 -21.63
N GLY A 145 10.74 -13.94 -22.00
CA GLY A 145 9.60 -14.74 -22.45
C GLY A 145 8.69 -15.30 -21.34
N PHE A 146 8.89 -14.90 -20.08
CA PHE A 146 7.89 -15.11 -19.03
C PHE A 146 6.87 -13.97 -19.02
N PHE A 147 5.75 -14.23 -18.35
CA PHE A 147 4.61 -13.34 -18.26
C PHE A 147 4.23 -13.11 -16.81
N SER A 148 3.81 -11.89 -16.51
CA SER A 148 3.19 -11.54 -15.24
C SER A 148 1.79 -10.99 -15.50
N HIS A 149 0.80 -11.59 -14.87
CA HIS A 149 -0.54 -11.00 -14.76
C HIS A 149 -0.67 -10.38 -13.38
N ILE A 150 -1.15 -9.14 -13.32
CA ILE A 150 -1.24 -8.37 -12.08
C ILE A 150 -2.66 -7.84 -11.97
N GLU A 151 -3.37 -8.28 -10.96
CA GLU A 151 -4.67 -7.74 -10.57
C GLU A 151 -4.47 -6.69 -9.47
N VAL A 152 -5.03 -5.50 -9.64
CA VAL A 152 -4.87 -4.37 -8.72
C VAL A 152 -6.17 -4.14 -7.97
N LYS A 153 -6.14 -4.16 -6.63
CA LYS A 153 -7.33 -3.90 -5.81
C LYS A 153 -7.14 -2.74 -4.85
N ILE A 154 -8.17 -1.90 -4.78
CA ILE A 154 -8.28 -0.79 -3.82
C ILE A 154 -9.60 -0.87 -3.05
N GLY A 155 -9.67 -1.79 -2.09
CA GLY A 155 -10.85 -1.93 -1.22
C GLY A 155 -12.04 -2.67 -1.82
N ASP A 156 -11.89 -3.34 -2.98
CA ASP A 156 -12.88 -4.31 -3.48
C ASP A 156 -12.86 -5.59 -2.63
N GLU A 157 -14.04 -6.05 -2.23
CA GLU A 157 -14.23 -7.26 -1.41
C GLU A 157 -14.26 -8.53 -2.27
N ASN A 158 -14.47 -8.43 -3.59
CA ASN A 158 -14.66 -9.59 -4.46
C ASN A 158 -13.35 -10.16 -5.03
N LEU A 159 -12.45 -10.57 -4.13
CA LEU A 159 -11.13 -11.10 -4.48
C LEU A 159 -11.16 -12.49 -5.16
N GLU A 160 -12.29 -13.21 -5.07
CA GLU A 160 -12.39 -14.58 -5.58
C GLU A 160 -12.23 -14.70 -7.10
N LYS A 161 -12.64 -13.65 -7.83
CA LYS A 161 -12.66 -13.63 -9.31
C LYS A 161 -11.26 -13.63 -9.93
N THR A 162 -10.24 -13.13 -9.21
CA THR A 162 -8.87 -13.01 -9.71
C THR A 162 -8.32 -14.33 -10.26
N ARG A 163 -8.71 -15.46 -9.67
CA ARG A 163 -8.29 -16.80 -10.11
C ARG A 163 -8.84 -17.19 -11.48
N ALA A 164 -10.11 -16.90 -11.73
CA ALA A 164 -10.74 -17.24 -12.98
C ALA A 164 -10.19 -16.35 -14.10
N THR A 165 -9.94 -15.07 -13.80
CA THR A 165 -9.25 -14.12 -14.69
C THR A 165 -7.86 -14.60 -15.08
N GLY A 166 -7.00 -14.95 -14.10
CA GLY A 166 -5.64 -15.44 -14.38
C GLY A 166 -5.63 -16.69 -15.26
N LYS A 167 -6.52 -17.67 -15.00
CA LYS A 167 -6.66 -18.85 -15.87
C LYS A 167 -7.11 -18.52 -17.28
N ALA A 168 -8.07 -17.62 -17.45
CA ALA A 168 -8.56 -17.21 -18.76
C ALA A 168 -7.47 -16.51 -19.57
N LEU A 169 -6.69 -15.64 -18.93
CA LEU A 169 -5.56 -14.96 -19.56
C LEU A 169 -4.41 -15.93 -19.87
N MET A 170 -4.07 -16.84 -18.95
CA MET A 170 -3.08 -17.88 -19.23
C MET A 170 -3.51 -18.75 -20.41
N ALA A 171 -4.79 -19.05 -20.59
CA ALA A 171 -5.28 -19.76 -21.76
C ALA A 171 -5.16 -18.95 -23.06
N LEU A 172 -5.37 -17.62 -23.00
CA LEU A 172 -5.19 -16.71 -24.12
C LEU A 172 -3.72 -16.65 -24.58
N TYR A 173 -2.78 -16.52 -23.65
CA TYR A 173 -1.36 -16.34 -23.96
C TYR A 173 -0.55 -17.65 -24.01
N GLY A 174 -1.01 -18.70 -23.35
CA GLY A 174 -0.20 -19.85 -22.90
C GLY A 174 0.55 -20.64 -23.98
N HIS A 175 0.21 -20.46 -25.26
CA HIS A 175 0.98 -21.00 -26.38
C HIS A 175 2.32 -20.27 -26.62
N ARG A 176 2.52 -19.09 -26.03
CA ARG A 176 3.71 -18.23 -26.16
C ARG A 176 4.56 -18.14 -24.89
N VAL A 177 4.12 -18.74 -23.79
CA VAL A 177 4.61 -18.43 -22.46
C VAL A 177 5.61 -19.48 -21.99
N ARG A 178 6.83 -19.07 -21.63
CA ARG A 178 7.80 -19.95 -20.96
C ARG A 178 7.39 -20.20 -19.50
N GLU A 179 6.97 -19.14 -18.83
CA GLU A 179 6.56 -19.14 -17.42
C GLU A 179 5.50 -18.07 -17.18
N TRP A 180 4.48 -18.38 -16.37
CA TRP A 180 3.37 -17.49 -16.04
C TRP A 180 3.29 -17.32 -14.53
N THR A 181 3.25 -16.07 -14.05
CA THR A 181 2.98 -15.78 -12.64
C THR A 181 1.81 -14.82 -12.50
N ASP A 182 0.83 -15.20 -11.69
CA ASP A 182 -0.27 -14.34 -11.28
C ASP A 182 0.09 -13.60 -9.99
N PHE A 183 -0.17 -12.29 -9.98
CA PHE A 183 -0.02 -11.41 -8.82
C PHE A 183 -1.35 -10.76 -8.47
N ILE A 184 -1.54 -10.47 -7.20
CA ILE A 184 -2.60 -9.60 -6.71
C ILE A 184 -1.99 -8.51 -5.81
N LEU A 185 -2.27 -7.25 -6.13
CA LEU A 185 -1.85 -6.09 -5.37
C LEU A 185 -3.00 -5.63 -4.47
N LEU A 186 -2.81 -5.72 -3.15
CA LEU A 186 -3.83 -5.45 -2.14
C LEU A 186 -3.43 -4.38 -1.13
N LEU A 187 -4.44 -3.74 -0.51
CA LEU A 187 -4.23 -2.96 0.71
C LEU A 187 -4.00 -3.91 1.89
N GLU A 188 -3.21 -3.46 2.87
CA GLU A 188 -2.84 -4.29 4.03
C GLU A 188 -4.07 -4.86 4.75
N GLN A 189 -5.14 -4.07 4.89
CA GLN A 189 -6.38 -4.53 5.52
C GLN A 189 -7.12 -5.63 4.75
N GLN A 190 -6.84 -5.85 3.46
CA GLN A 190 -7.46 -6.89 2.63
C GLN A 190 -6.66 -8.20 2.64
N ILE A 191 -5.43 -8.20 3.17
CA ILE A 191 -4.57 -9.38 3.20
C ILE A 191 -5.19 -10.54 3.99
N PRO A 192 -5.78 -10.34 5.19
CA PRO A 192 -6.38 -11.43 5.94
C PRO A 192 -7.52 -12.13 5.19
N ASP A 193 -8.37 -11.36 4.49
CA ASP A 193 -9.46 -11.90 3.68
C ASP A 193 -8.92 -12.73 2.52
N TRP A 194 -7.88 -12.23 1.85
CA TRP A 194 -7.20 -12.97 0.79
C TRP A 194 -6.55 -14.27 1.26
N GLU A 195 -5.86 -14.25 2.39
CA GLU A 195 -5.21 -15.43 2.96
C GLU A 195 -6.23 -16.51 3.33
N SER A 196 -7.37 -16.11 3.90
CA SER A 196 -8.51 -16.99 4.17
C SER A 196 -9.03 -17.68 2.89
N LEU A 197 -9.13 -16.94 1.79
CA LEU A 197 -9.52 -17.49 0.49
C LEU A 197 -8.45 -18.42 -0.10
N GLN A 198 -7.17 -18.17 0.16
CA GLN A 198 -6.03 -18.96 -0.33
C GLN A 198 -5.93 -20.34 0.33
N GLN A 199 -6.24 -20.46 1.62
CA GLN A 199 -6.26 -21.75 2.34
C GLN A 199 -7.14 -22.81 1.66
N HIS A 200 -8.16 -22.37 0.94
CA HIS A 200 -9.15 -23.22 0.28
C HIS A 200 -8.83 -23.50 -1.21
N SER A 201 -7.65 -23.11 -1.71
CA SER A 201 -7.32 -23.16 -3.13
C SER A 201 -5.94 -23.71 -3.43
N ARG A 202 -5.80 -24.22 -4.66
CA ARG A 202 -4.52 -24.67 -5.25
C ARG A 202 -3.90 -23.65 -6.21
N ALA A 203 -4.55 -22.51 -6.43
CA ALA A 203 -4.06 -21.49 -7.36
C ALA A 203 -2.94 -20.66 -6.71
N ASN A 204 -1.73 -20.73 -7.26
CA ASN A 204 -0.56 -20.01 -6.76
C ASN A 204 -0.56 -18.56 -7.29
N ILE A 205 -1.38 -17.70 -6.69
CA ILE A 205 -1.36 -16.26 -6.94
C ILE A 205 -0.52 -15.60 -5.86
N ARG A 206 0.50 -14.86 -6.27
CA ARG A 206 1.44 -14.15 -5.39
C ARG A 206 0.80 -12.86 -4.88
N LEU A 207 0.82 -12.67 -3.57
CA LEU A 207 0.36 -11.43 -2.94
C LEU A 207 1.48 -10.38 -2.95
N ILE A 208 1.11 -9.15 -3.27
CA ILE A 208 1.93 -7.95 -3.09
C ILE A 208 1.08 -6.90 -2.38
N SER A 209 1.67 -6.18 -1.44
CA SER A 209 0.97 -5.09 -0.76
C SER A 209 1.28 -3.73 -1.40
N TRP A 210 0.39 -2.75 -1.21
CA TRP A 210 0.70 -1.35 -1.52
C TRP A 210 1.91 -0.82 -0.72
N ASN A 211 2.22 -1.40 0.45
CA ASN A 211 3.44 -1.11 1.20
C ASN A 211 4.69 -1.60 0.46
N ASP A 212 4.65 -2.80 -0.13
CA ASP A 212 5.74 -3.35 -0.93
C ASP A 212 5.98 -2.51 -2.18
N LEU A 213 4.90 -2.05 -2.83
CA LEU A 213 4.98 -1.13 -3.97
C LEU A 213 5.63 0.20 -3.58
N ALA A 214 5.22 0.81 -2.47
CA ALA A 214 5.83 2.06 -2.00
C ALA A 214 7.33 1.88 -1.71
N ARG A 215 7.72 0.78 -1.04
CA ARG A 215 9.13 0.45 -0.78
C ARG A 215 9.92 0.22 -2.07
N ALA A 216 9.35 -0.50 -3.04
CA ALA A 216 10.02 -0.78 -4.31
C ALA A 216 10.26 0.51 -5.10
N LEU A 217 9.27 1.42 -5.16
CA LEU A 217 9.42 2.73 -5.78
C LEU A 217 10.46 3.60 -5.07
N ARG A 218 10.44 3.64 -3.73
CA ARG A 218 11.43 4.36 -2.93
C ARG A 218 12.85 3.87 -3.23
N ALA A 219 13.07 2.56 -3.16
CA ALA A 219 14.38 1.96 -3.44
C ALA A 219 14.87 2.28 -4.86
N ASP A 220 13.99 2.27 -5.85
CA ASP A 220 14.35 2.54 -7.24
C ASP A 220 14.65 4.02 -7.50
N LEU A 221 13.87 4.93 -6.90
CA LEU A 221 14.09 6.37 -6.99
C LEU A 221 15.46 6.79 -6.42
N LEU A 222 15.92 6.16 -5.34
CA LEU A 222 17.25 6.42 -4.76
C LEU A 222 18.40 5.98 -5.67
N ARG A 223 18.25 4.84 -6.37
CA ARG A 223 19.27 4.34 -7.29
C ARG A 223 19.45 5.24 -8.51
N ALA A 224 18.42 6.01 -8.85
CA ALA A 224 18.39 6.93 -9.98
C ALA A 224 18.83 6.28 -11.32
N SER A 225 18.60 4.97 -11.46
CA SER A 225 19.02 4.18 -12.62
C SER A 225 18.02 4.21 -13.79
N GLU A 226 16.75 4.51 -13.49
CA GLU A 226 15.70 4.64 -14.51
C GLU A 226 15.73 6.00 -15.22
N PRO A 227 15.17 6.11 -16.45
CA PRO A 227 15.07 7.37 -17.16
C PRO A 227 14.35 8.47 -16.37
N ILE A 228 14.72 9.73 -16.61
CA ILE A 228 14.11 10.88 -15.92
C ILE A 228 12.58 10.91 -16.04
N VAL A 229 12.04 10.57 -17.22
CA VAL A 229 10.58 10.51 -17.44
C VAL A 229 9.95 9.48 -16.52
N TRP A 230 10.53 8.28 -16.44
CA TRP A 230 10.08 7.23 -15.53
C TRP A 230 10.14 7.70 -14.07
N ARG A 231 11.27 8.28 -13.65
CA ARG A 231 11.48 8.77 -12.28
C ARG A 231 10.43 9.80 -11.89
N VAL A 232 10.13 10.79 -12.74
CA VAL A 232 9.13 11.83 -12.45
C VAL A 232 7.73 11.24 -12.22
N TRP A 233 7.34 10.24 -13.02
CA TRP A 233 6.09 9.54 -12.83
C TRP A 233 6.12 8.62 -11.61
N ALA A 234 7.19 7.87 -11.38
CA ALA A 234 7.35 7.04 -10.18
C ALA A 234 7.26 7.87 -8.89
N TYR A 235 7.91 9.04 -8.86
CA TYR A 235 7.85 10.01 -7.78
C TYR A 235 6.42 10.48 -7.51
N SER A 236 5.72 10.89 -8.57
CA SER A 236 4.34 11.35 -8.48
C SER A 236 3.40 10.24 -8.03
N PHE A 237 3.63 9.02 -8.49
CA PHE A 237 2.85 7.85 -8.14
C PHE A 237 3.02 7.49 -6.67
N LEU A 238 4.27 7.43 -6.23
CA LEU A 238 4.66 7.09 -4.86
C LEU A 238 3.97 8.04 -3.88
N GLY A 239 4.07 9.35 -4.09
CA GLY A 239 3.41 10.31 -3.21
C GLY A 239 1.89 10.20 -3.23
N ALA A 240 1.28 9.88 -4.37
CA ALA A 240 -0.16 9.62 -4.45
C ALA A 240 -0.56 8.35 -3.67
N VAL A 241 0.16 7.24 -3.84
CA VAL A 241 -0.04 5.98 -3.12
C VAL A 241 0.09 6.21 -1.62
N GLU A 242 1.21 6.81 -1.19
CA GLU A 242 1.51 7.01 0.22
C GLU A 242 0.45 7.86 0.91
N MET A 243 0.05 8.98 0.31
CA MET A 243 -0.93 9.86 0.92
C MET A 243 -2.35 9.31 0.88
N LYS A 244 -2.76 8.65 -0.21
CA LYS A 244 -4.16 8.29 -0.44
C LYS A 244 -4.52 6.88 -0.05
N LEU A 245 -3.61 5.93 -0.30
CA LEU A 245 -3.84 4.52 -0.02
C LEU A 245 -3.25 4.15 1.33
N LEU A 246 -2.06 4.66 1.65
CA LEU A 246 -1.35 4.30 2.88
C LEU A 246 -1.55 5.31 4.02
N GLY A 247 -2.14 6.47 3.76
CA GLY A 247 -2.45 7.48 4.78
C GLY A 247 -1.23 8.18 5.38
N LEU A 248 -0.09 8.20 4.69
CA LEU A 248 1.11 8.92 5.08
C LEU A 248 0.81 10.42 5.16
N ARG A 249 1.07 11.02 6.32
CA ARG A 249 0.65 12.40 6.63
C ARG A 249 1.58 13.07 7.62
N ARG A 250 1.47 14.39 7.77
CA ARG A 250 2.41 15.15 8.62
C ARG A 250 2.24 14.86 10.10
N ASP A 251 0.99 14.72 10.55
CA ASP A 251 0.66 14.64 11.97
C ASP A 251 -0.11 13.35 12.30
N TYR A 252 0.22 12.74 13.44
CA TYR A 252 -0.42 11.52 13.94
C TYR A 252 -0.87 11.68 15.38
N ALA A 253 -2.05 11.16 15.67
CA ALA A 253 -2.56 11.05 17.03
C ALA A 253 -1.84 9.92 17.78
N LEU A 254 -1.94 9.96 19.11
CA LEU A 254 -1.36 8.95 19.99
C LEU A 254 -1.91 7.53 19.70
N SER A 255 -3.17 7.46 19.26
CA SER A 255 -3.85 6.21 18.91
C SER A 255 -3.37 5.55 17.62
N GLU A 256 -2.45 6.18 16.88
CA GLU A 256 -2.04 5.75 15.54
C GLU A 256 -0.59 5.24 15.50
N LEU A 257 -0.08 4.74 16.63
CA LEU A 257 1.27 4.21 16.73
C LEU A 257 1.59 3.13 15.68
N ASP A 258 0.64 2.25 15.39
CA ASP A 258 0.83 1.19 14.40
C ASP A 258 0.96 1.77 12.99
N LEU A 259 0.16 2.79 12.66
CA LEU A 259 0.27 3.49 11.38
C LEU A 259 1.64 4.20 11.27
N ILE A 260 2.12 4.84 12.34
CA ILE A 260 3.46 5.44 12.38
C ILE A 260 4.53 4.37 12.15
N ASN A 261 4.41 3.18 12.75
CA ASN A 261 5.36 2.08 12.54
C ASN A 261 5.37 1.62 11.08
N THR A 262 4.20 1.45 10.45
CA THR A 262 4.09 1.11 9.03
C THR A 262 4.78 2.16 8.17
N HIS A 263 4.56 3.44 8.47
CA HIS A 263 5.17 4.55 7.71
C HIS A 263 6.67 4.64 7.91
N ILE A 264 7.17 4.46 9.14
CA ILE A 264 8.59 4.30 9.39
C ILE A 264 9.13 3.16 8.54
N ALA A 265 8.46 2.01 8.50
CA ALA A 265 8.95 0.87 7.73
C ALA A 265 8.84 1.02 6.21
N ILE A 266 8.06 1.98 5.68
CA ILE A 266 8.06 2.33 4.25
C ILE A 266 9.25 3.24 3.93
N LEU A 267 9.49 4.24 4.78
CA LEU A 267 10.57 5.21 4.59
C LEU A 267 11.93 4.63 4.95
N ASP A 268 11.96 3.70 5.90
CA ASP A 268 13.12 2.90 6.24
C ASP A 268 13.26 1.81 5.18
N THR A 269 13.81 2.21 4.03
CA THR A 269 14.18 1.27 2.97
C THR A 269 15.37 0.40 3.36
N GLY A 270 15.94 0.59 4.55
CA GLY A 270 17.18 -0.01 4.96
C GLY A 270 18.27 0.32 3.95
N ASP A 271 18.78 1.57 3.97
CA ASP A 271 20.05 1.87 3.30
C ASP A 271 21.11 0.96 3.92
N GLY A 272 21.29 -0.18 3.26
CA GLY A 272 22.13 -1.28 3.65
C GLY A 272 22.60 -1.97 2.37
N ASN A 273 23.42 -1.24 1.61
CA ASN A 273 24.32 -1.75 0.57
C ASN A 273 23.66 -2.62 -0.51
N GLY A 274 23.25 -1.97 -1.59
CA GLY A 274 23.53 -2.51 -2.93
C GLY A 274 24.94 -2.12 -3.34
#